data_AF-A0A2E5YMX0-F1
#
_entry.id   AF-A0A2E5YMX0-F1
#
_cell.length_a   1.000
_cell.length_b   1.000
_cell.length_c   1.000
_cell.angle_alpha   90.00
_cell.angle_beta   90.00
_cell.angle_gamma   90.00
#
_symmetry.space_group_name_H-M   'P 1'
#
loop_
_entity.id
_entity.type
_entity.pdbx_description
1 polymer ?
#
loop_
_entity_poly.entity_id
_entity_poly.type
_entity_poly.pdbx_seq_one_letter_code
_entity_poly.pdbx_strand_id
1 'polypeptide(L)'
;MLANLPKLEPRIRELVRGLVAGLKEGRSLDFSEEVAGPLPTIVIAEMLGASTEDWPLFRIWTAAVIGFLDPGEAMTATQVHGEIHAYPTDLIEDRKRVPRDDLISALVGAEIEGQKLSEGELYSFCWLLLVAGYAAVRNHAALGIWALLRPPEQRRLLVEQPDLVPSASKRCCAGAES
;
A
#
# COMPACT_ATOMS: atom_id res chain seq x y z
N MET A 1 0.86 -0.32 19.25
CA MET A 1 0.61 -0.77 17.86
C MET A 1 0.55 0.40 16.87
N LEU A 2 -0.31 1.42 17.05
CA LEU A 2 -0.19 2.71 16.31
C LEU A 2 1.13 3.48 16.60
N ALA A 3 1.79 3.16 17.72
CA ALA A 3 3.06 3.75 18.15
C ALA A 3 4.30 3.39 17.28
N ASN A 4 4.18 2.47 16.30
CA ASN A 4 5.28 2.07 15.43
C ASN A 4 5.19 2.65 14.01
N LEU A 5 4.15 3.43 13.66
CA LEU A 5 4.06 4.08 12.34
C LEU A 5 5.33 4.89 11.97
N PRO A 6 5.95 5.66 12.90
CA PRO A 6 7.19 6.36 12.62
C PRO A 6 8.37 5.43 12.29
N LYS A 7 8.36 4.17 12.75
CA LYS A 7 9.41 3.19 12.44
C LYS A 7 9.30 2.62 11.02
N LEU A 8 8.15 2.78 10.37
CA LEU A 8 7.98 2.40 8.97
C LEU A 8 8.57 3.43 8.01
N GLU A 9 8.83 4.67 8.46
CA GLU A 9 9.32 5.75 7.60
C GLU A 9 10.62 5.40 6.87
N PRO A 10 11.68 4.88 7.53
CA PRO A 10 12.92 4.53 6.84
C PRO A 10 12.68 3.47 5.77
N ARG A 11 11.80 2.52 6.06
CA ARG A 11 11.47 1.42 5.17
C ARG A 11 10.65 1.86 3.97
N ILE A 12 9.61 2.67 4.19
CA ILE A 12 8.82 3.28 3.11
C ILE A 12 9.73 4.13 2.22
N ARG A 13 10.68 4.88 2.81
CA ARG A 13 11.65 5.67 2.06
C ARG A 13 12.55 4.81 1.18
N GLU A 14 13.00 3.65 1.66
CA GLU A 14 13.75 2.68 0.85
C GLU A 14 12.93 2.16 -0.32
N LEU A 15 11.68 1.77 -0.07
CA LEU A 15 10.75 1.28 -1.10
C LEU A 15 10.53 2.33 -2.20
N VAL A 16 10.24 3.57 -1.82
CA VAL A 16 10.06 4.68 -2.76
C VAL A 16 11.35 4.93 -3.54
N ARG A 17 12.52 4.93 -2.90
CA ARG A 17 13.81 5.07 -3.59
C ARG A 17 14.04 3.95 -4.59
N GLY A 18 13.71 2.70 -4.25
CA GLY A 18 13.81 1.55 -5.15
C GLY A 18 12.90 1.71 -6.38
N LEU A 19 11.64 2.09 -6.16
CA LEU A 19 10.69 2.35 -7.25
C LEU A 19 11.18 3.45 -8.19
N VAL A 20 11.67 4.57 -7.62
CA VAL A 20 12.18 5.70 -8.41
C VAL A 20 13.50 5.37 -9.11
N ALA A 21 14.40 4.61 -8.48
CA ALA A 21 15.67 4.21 -9.06
C ALA A 21 15.51 3.27 -10.28
N GLY A 22 14.38 2.55 -10.36
CA GLY A 22 14.04 1.73 -11.51
C GLY A 22 13.58 2.52 -12.74
N LEU A 23 13.31 3.83 -12.59
CA LEU A 23 12.85 4.68 -13.69
C LEU A 23 14.00 5.05 -14.63
N LYS A 24 13.76 4.92 -15.94
CA LYS A 24 14.73 5.32 -16.97
C LYS A 24 14.57 6.79 -17.33
N GLU A 25 15.68 7.51 -17.35
CA GLU A 25 15.70 8.91 -17.77
C GLU A 25 15.25 9.07 -19.24
N GLY A 26 14.50 10.15 -19.54
CA GLY A 26 14.02 10.47 -20.89
C GLY A 26 12.83 9.63 -21.38
N ARG A 27 12.32 8.69 -20.59
CA ARG A 27 11.12 7.89 -20.90
C ARG A 27 9.86 8.57 -20.34
N SER A 28 8.78 8.55 -21.12
CA SER A 28 7.43 8.82 -20.60
C SER A 28 6.95 7.65 -19.73
N LEU A 29 6.35 7.97 -18.59
CA LEU A 29 6.05 7.06 -17.49
C LEU A 29 4.60 7.31 -17.06
N ASP A 30 3.84 6.25 -16.81
CA ASP A 30 2.60 6.37 -16.06
C ASP A 30 2.92 6.31 -14.55
N PHE A 31 3.00 7.48 -13.92
CA PHE A 31 3.32 7.58 -12.49
C PHE A 31 2.28 6.87 -11.61
N SER A 32 1.01 6.82 -12.03
CA SER A 32 -0.06 6.16 -11.28
C SER A 32 0.18 4.66 -11.20
N GLU A 33 0.54 4.04 -12.32
CA GLU A 33 0.72 2.59 -12.43
C GLU A 33 2.11 2.11 -11.97
N GLU A 34 3.16 2.85 -12.32
CA GLU A 34 4.53 2.37 -12.12
C GLU A 34 5.11 2.77 -10.75
N VAL A 35 4.55 3.78 -10.07
CA VAL A 35 5.07 4.28 -8.78
C VAL A 35 3.99 4.35 -7.71
N ALA A 36 2.87 5.03 -7.97
CA ALA A 36 1.85 5.28 -6.95
C ALA A 36 1.03 4.02 -6.60
N GLY A 37 0.80 3.12 -7.56
CA GLY A 37 0.06 1.86 -7.37
C GLY A 37 0.84 0.80 -6.58
N PRO A 38 2.10 0.48 -6.92
CA PRO A 38 2.86 -0.57 -6.24
C PRO A 38 3.15 -0.23 -4.77
N LEU A 39 3.36 1.04 -4.44
CA LEU A 39 3.80 1.46 -3.11
C LEU A 39 2.85 1.01 -1.97
N PRO A 40 1.54 1.34 -1.97
CA PRO A 40 0.66 0.95 -0.88
C PRO A 40 0.49 -0.57 -0.75
N THR A 41 0.42 -1.32 -1.86
CA THR A 41 0.29 -2.78 -1.78
C THR A 41 1.51 -3.42 -1.15
N ILE A 42 2.72 -2.96 -1.51
CA ILE A 42 3.98 -3.44 -0.93
C ILE A 42 4.04 -3.13 0.56
N VAL A 43 3.74 -1.88 0.96
CA VAL A 43 3.79 -1.47 2.36
C VAL A 43 2.83 -2.28 3.21
N ILE A 44 1.59 -2.49 2.73
CA ILE A 44 0.59 -3.27 3.48
C ILE A 44 0.98 -4.75 3.53
N ALA A 45 1.47 -5.34 2.43
CA ALA A 45 1.95 -6.72 2.43
C ALA A 45 3.10 -6.91 3.44
N GLU A 46 4.06 -5.98 3.48
CA GLU A 46 5.16 -6.01 4.46
C GLU A 46 4.63 -5.86 5.90
N MET A 47 3.68 -4.95 6.15
CA MET A 47 3.04 -4.79 7.45
C MET A 47 2.29 -6.05 7.92
N LEU A 48 1.64 -6.76 7.00
CA LEU A 48 0.98 -8.04 7.27
C LEU A 48 1.99 -9.18 7.50
N GLY A 49 3.27 -8.98 7.19
CA GLY A 49 4.31 -10.00 7.35
C GLY A 49 4.42 -10.96 6.18
N ALA A 50 3.94 -10.55 4.99
CA ALA A 50 4.15 -11.28 3.74
C ALA A 50 5.64 -11.27 3.35
N SER A 51 6.09 -12.32 2.68
CA SER A 51 7.44 -12.35 2.12
C SER A 51 7.57 -11.35 0.96
N THR A 52 8.79 -10.85 0.71
CA THR A 52 9.05 -9.93 -0.41
C THR A 52 8.75 -10.54 -1.77
N GLU A 53 8.85 -11.87 -1.88
CA GLU A 53 8.58 -12.64 -3.09
C GLU A 53 7.09 -12.67 -3.44
N ASP A 54 6.22 -12.52 -2.43
CA ASP A 54 4.76 -12.56 -2.58
C ASP A 54 4.15 -11.19 -2.90
N TRP A 55 4.89 -10.09 -2.75
CA TRP A 55 4.38 -8.74 -3.01
C TRP A 55 3.73 -8.55 -4.39
N PRO A 56 4.23 -9.14 -5.49
CA PRO A 56 3.55 -9.07 -6.78
C PRO A 56 2.13 -9.65 -6.74
N LEU A 57 1.89 -10.69 -5.92
CA LEU A 57 0.56 -11.31 -5.77
C LEU A 57 -0.43 -10.33 -5.15
N PHE A 58 -0.04 -9.64 -4.07
CA PHE A 58 -0.86 -8.61 -3.43
C PHE A 58 -1.28 -7.51 -4.40
N ARG A 59 -0.41 -7.13 -5.33
CA ARG A 59 -0.74 -6.15 -6.38
C ARG A 59 -1.82 -6.68 -7.32
N ILE A 60 -1.64 -7.90 -7.83
CA ILE A 60 -2.58 -8.57 -8.74
C ILE A 60 -3.95 -8.71 -8.06
N TRP A 61 -3.97 -9.22 -6.84
CA TRP A 61 -5.18 -9.42 -6.06
C TRP A 61 -5.92 -8.12 -5.78
N THR A 62 -5.20 -7.07 -5.36
CA THR A 62 -5.79 -5.76 -5.06
C THR A 62 -6.37 -5.11 -6.33
N ALA A 63 -5.66 -5.17 -7.45
CA ALA A 63 -6.16 -4.66 -8.74
C ALA A 63 -7.43 -5.41 -9.20
N ALA A 64 -7.46 -6.74 -9.00
CA ALA A 64 -8.60 -7.57 -9.34
C ALA A 64 -9.85 -7.25 -8.50
N VAL A 65 -9.69 -7.10 -7.19
CA VAL A 65 -10.81 -6.83 -6.26
C VAL A 65 -11.40 -5.44 -6.45
N ILE A 66 -10.56 -4.44 -6.76
CA ILE A 66 -11.04 -3.06 -6.93
C ILE A 66 -11.53 -2.80 -8.37
N GLY A 67 -11.39 -3.76 -9.28
CA GLY A 67 -11.84 -3.63 -10.67
C GLY A 67 -10.94 -2.71 -11.50
N PHE A 68 -9.66 -2.62 -11.16
CA PHE A 68 -8.65 -1.89 -11.94
C PHE A 68 -7.93 -2.76 -12.98
N LEU A 69 -8.25 -4.05 -13.08
CA LEU A 69 -7.74 -4.88 -14.18
C LEU A 69 -8.37 -4.44 -15.51
N ASP A 70 -7.55 -4.35 -16.55
CA ASP A 70 -8.05 -4.15 -17.90
C ASP A 70 -8.99 -5.29 -18.30
N PRO A 71 -10.02 -5.06 -19.13
CA PRO A 71 -10.97 -6.08 -19.55
C PRO A 71 -10.34 -7.33 -20.19
N GLY A 72 -9.10 -7.21 -20.72
CA GLY A 72 -8.30 -8.30 -21.27
C GLY A 72 -7.31 -8.97 -20.30
N GLU A 73 -7.08 -8.38 -19.13
CA GLU A 73 -6.21 -8.90 -18.05
C GLU A 73 -7.01 -9.59 -16.94
N ALA A 74 -8.31 -9.79 -17.16
CA ALA A 74 -9.16 -10.51 -16.24
C ALA A 74 -8.64 -11.95 -16.05
N MET A 75 -7.85 -12.18 -15.00
CA MET A 75 -7.81 -13.49 -14.36
C MET A 75 -9.25 -13.90 -14.10
N THR A 76 -9.58 -15.18 -14.30
CA THR A 76 -10.95 -15.62 -13.99
C THR A 76 -11.23 -15.27 -12.54
N ALA A 77 -12.33 -14.57 -12.28
CA ALA A 77 -12.70 -14.17 -10.92
C ALA A 77 -12.55 -15.34 -9.94
N THR A 78 -12.87 -16.56 -10.38
CA THR A 78 -12.70 -17.81 -9.64
C THR A 78 -11.27 -18.13 -9.20
N GLN A 79 -10.25 -17.97 -10.06
CA GLN A 79 -8.84 -18.23 -9.70
C GLN A 79 -8.30 -17.20 -8.72
N VAL A 80 -8.64 -15.93 -8.95
CA VAL A 80 -8.34 -14.80 -8.07
C VAL A 80 -8.89 -15.07 -6.68
N HIS A 81 -10.15 -15.50 -6.56
CA HIS A 81 -10.76 -15.77 -5.26
C HIS A 81 -10.04 -16.90 -4.49
N GLY A 82 -9.70 -18.02 -5.14
CA GLY A 82 -9.07 -19.15 -4.44
C GLY A 82 -7.75 -18.80 -3.77
N GLU A 83 -6.83 -18.18 -4.52
CA GLU A 83 -5.50 -17.80 -4.01
C GLU A 83 -5.56 -16.64 -3.01
N ILE A 84 -6.44 -15.66 -3.27
CA ILE A 84 -6.71 -14.53 -2.36
C ILE A 84 -7.17 -14.99 -0.98
N HIS A 85 -7.98 -16.05 -0.93
CA HIS A 85 -8.49 -16.56 0.33
C HIS A 85 -7.46 -17.45 1.05
N ALA A 86 -6.70 -18.24 0.29
CA ALA A 86 -5.73 -19.17 0.87
C ALA A 86 -4.57 -18.44 1.56
N TYR A 87 -3.97 -17.45 0.91
CA TYR A 87 -2.73 -16.84 1.43
C TYR A 87 -2.88 -16.17 2.80
N PRO A 88 -3.87 -15.28 3.06
CA PRO A 88 -4.04 -14.69 4.37
C PRO A 88 -4.39 -15.75 5.44
N THR A 89 -5.11 -16.80 5.06
CA THR A 89 -5.45 -17.91 5.96
C THR A 89 -4.19 -18.66 6.39
N ASP A 90 -3.33 -19.03 5.44
CA ASP A 90 -2.06 -19.70 5.72
C ASP A 90 -1.13 -18.82 6.57
N LEU A 91 -1.11 -17.52 6.28
CA LEU A 91 -0.33 -16.54 7.05
C LEU A 91 -0.83 -16.44 8.50
N ILE A 92 -2.15 -16.40 8.71
CA ILE A 92 -2.76 -16.40 10.06
C ILE A 92 -2.40 -17.68 10.81
N GLU A 93 -2.52 -18.85 10.19
CA GLU A 93 -2.18 -20.13 10.81
C GLU A 93 -0.69 -20.25 11.15
N ASP A 94 0.19 -19.78 10.27
CA ASP A 94 1.63 -19.71 10.57
C ASP A 94 1.89 -18.83 11.79
N ARG A 95 1.27 -17.64 11.88
CA ARG A 95 1.47 -16.73 13.02
C ARG A 95 0.83 -17.18 14.32
N LYS A 96 -0.24 -17.99 14.28
CA LYS A 96 -0.76 -18.68 15.47
C LYS A 96 0.27 -19.66 16.05
N ARG A 97 1.05 -20.32 15.19
CA ARG A 97 2.06 -21.30 15.60
C ARG A 97 3.40 -20.66 15.95
N VAL A 98 3.81 -19.66 15.17
CA VAL A 98 5.10 -18.97 15.27
C VAL A 98 4.87 -17.46 15.15
N PRO A 99 4.52 -16.77 16.25
CA PRO A 99 4.36 -15.33 16.25
C PRO A 99 5.62 -14.60 15.82
N ARG A 100 5.47 -13.51 15.05
CA ARG A 100 6.55 -12.62 14.59
C ARG A 100 6.23 -11.17 14.96
N ASP A 101 7.14 -10.25 14.65
CA ASP A 101 6.91 -8.82 14.83
C ASP A 101 6.20 -8.22 13.60
N ASP A 102 4.96 -8.64 13.37
CA ASP A 102 4.10 -8.16 12.29
C ASP A 102 2.65 -7.96 12.74
N LEU A 103 1.85 -7.29 11.89
CA LEU A 103 0.48 -6.93 12.21
C LEU A 103 -0.42 -8.15 12.43
N ILE A 104 -0.23 -9.22 11.65
CA ILE A 104 -1.02 -10.45 11.80
C ILE A 104 -0.76 -11.08 13.16
N SER A 105 0.50 -11.20 13.58
CA SER A 105 0.86 -11.75 14.89
C SER A 105 0.27 -10.91 16.01
N ALA A 106 0.27 -9.58 15.87
CA ALA A 106 -0.32 -8.69 16.84
C ALA A 106 -1.85 -8.84 16.93
N LEU A 107 -2.53 -9.02 15.80
CA LEU A 107 -3.99 -9.21 15.75
C LEU A 107 -4.41 -10.60 16.26
N VAL A 108 -3.67 -11.65 15.92
CA VAL A 108 -3.89 -13.02 16.42
C VAL A 108 -3.72 -13.08 17.94
N GLY A 109 -2.74 -12.35 18.48
CA GLY A 109 -2.49 -12.27 19.92
C GLY A 109 -3.40 -11.29 20.67
N ALA A 110 -4.16 -10.45 19.96
CA ALA A 110 -4.99 -9.42 20.58
C ALA A 110 -6.23 -10.01 21.26
N GLU A 111 -6.54 -9.49 22.44
CA GLU A 111 -7.74 -9.82 23.20
C GLU A 111 -8.29 -8.52 23.80
N ILE A 112 -9.57 -8.24 23.55
CA ILE A 112 -10.27 -7.06 24.05
C ILE A 112 -11.50 -7.54 24.80
N GLU A 113 -11.61 -7.20 26.09
CA GLU A 113 -12.74 -7.61 26.93
C GLU A 113 -12.99 -9.13 26.93
N GLY A 114 -11.92 -9.93 26.84
CA GLY A 114 -12.02 -11.39 26.79
C GLY A 114 -12.38 -11.96 25.42
N GLN A 115 -12.54 -11.12 24.39
CA GLN A 115 -12.85 -11.53 23.02
C GLN A 115 -11.63 -11.42 22.12
N LYS A 116 -11.44 -12.44 21.28
CA LYS A 116 -10.44 -12.48 20.22
C LYS A 116 -11.12 -12.40 18.87
N LEU A 117 -10.41 -11.89 17.88
CA LEU A 117 -10.87 -11.94 16.50
C LEU A 117 -10.94 -13.40 16.03
N SER A 118 -12.05 -13.77 15.42
CA SER A 118 -12.19 -15.01 14.66
C SER A 118 -11.32 -14.97 13.41
N GLU A 119 -11.08 -16.14 12.80
CA GLU A 119 -10.36 -16.24 11.53
C GLU A 119 -11.01 -15.40 10.42
N GLY A 120 -12.35 -15.43 10.34
CA GLY A 120 -13.09 -14.64 9.36
C GLY A 120 -12.94 -13.13 9.57
N GLU A 121 -12.84 -12.67 10.82
CA GLU A 121 -12.61 -11.25 11.15
C GLU A 121 -11.16 -10.85 10.86
N LEU A 122 -10.17 -11.69 11.20
CA LEU A 122 -8.77 -11.46 10.83
C LEU A 122 -8.60 -11.35 9.32
N TYR A 123 -9.19 -12.27 8.57
CA TYR A 123 -9.21 -12.25 7.11
C TYR A 123 -9.84 -10.95 6.57
N SER A 124 -11.03 -10.61 7.07
CA SER A 124 -11.76 -9.41 6.63
C SER A 124 -10.97 -8.14 6.94
N PHE A 125 -10.26 -8.11 8.06
CA PHE A 125 -9.41 -6.99 8.45
C PHE A 125 -8.20 -6.83 7.51
N CYS A 126 -7.55 -7.92 7.11
CA CYS A 126 -6.46 -7.89 6.13
C CYS A 126 -6.93 -7.29 4.81
N TRP A 127 -8.10 -7.71 4.34
CA TRP A 127 -8.69 -7.21 3.10
C TRP A 127 -9.11 -5.75 3.19
N LEU A 128 -9.71 -5.36 4.31
CA LEU A 128 -10.07 -3.97 4.57
C LEU A 128 -8.82 -3.09 4.46
N LEU A 129 -7.70 -3.49 5.06
CA LEU A 129 -6.45 -2.74 4.99
C LEU A 129 -5.95 -2.61 3.54
N LEU A 130 -5.90 -3.71 2.80
CA LEU A 130 -5.44 -3.71 1.41
C LEU A 130 -6.27 -2.79 0.53
N VAL A 131 -7.60 -2.93 0.55
CA VAL A 131 -8.49 -2.14 -0.31
C VAL A 131 -8.55 -0.67 0.11
N ALA A 132 -8.72 -0.41 1.41
CA ALA A 132 -8.84 0.96 1.91
C ALA A 132 -7.52 1.73 1.75
N GLY A 133 -6.38 1.06 1.99
CA GLY A 133 -5.07 1.68 1.86
C GLY A 133 -4.63 1.90 0.42
N TYR A 134 -5.01 1.00 -0.50
CA TYR A 134 -4.59 1.08 -1.90
C TYR A 134 -5.09 2.35 -2.60
N ALA A 135 -6.42 2.50 -2.72
CA ALA A 135 -7.00 3.55 -3.56
C ALA A 135 -6.67 4.96 -3.03
N ALA A 136 -6.72 5.14 -1.70
CA ALA A 136 -6.47 6.44 -1.08
C ALA A 136 -5.01 6.90 -1.30
N VAL A 137 -4.03 6.04 -1.05
CA VAL A 137 -2.61 6.40 -1.15
C VAL A 137 -2.19 6.55 -2.62
N ARG A 138 -2.62 5.65 -3.51
CA ARG A 138 -2.35 5.74 -4.95
C ARG A 138 -2.88 7.06 -5.51
N ASN A 139 -4.15 7.37 -5.25
CA ASN A 139 -4.77 8.59 -5.77
C ASN A 139 -4.11 9.84 -5.19
N HIS A 140 -3.80 9.85 -3.89
CA HIS A 140 -3.13 10.98 -3.26
C HIS A 140 -1.75 11.25 -3.88
N ALA A 141 -0.92 10.21 -4.05
CA ALA A 141 0.40 10.34 -4.65
C ALA A 141 0.32 10.79 -6.12
N ALA A 142 -0.57 10.19 -6.92
CA ALA A 142 -0.75 10.54 -8.32
C ALA A 142 -1.25 11.98 -8.50
N LEU A 143 -2.27 12.39 -7.74
CA LEU A 143 -2.80 13.76 -7.79
C LEU A 143 -1.77 14.77 -7.27
N GLY A 144 -1.00 14.43 -6.24
CA GLY A 144 0.08 15.27 -5.72
C GLY A 144 1.14 15.58 -6.77
N ILE A 145 1.65 14.55 -7.46
CA ILE A 145 2.60 14.76 -8.56
C ILE A 145 1.96 15.52 -9.72
N TRP A 146 0.73 15.18 -10.11
CA TRP A 146 0.02 15.90 -11.15
C TRP A 146 -0.14 17.40 -10.84
N ALA A 147 -0.47 17.73 -9.60
CA ALA A 147 -0.58 19.11 -9.13
C ALA A 147 0.78 19.83 -9.15
N LEU A 148 1.89 19.14 -8.89
CA LEU A 148 3.24 19.71 -8.98
C LEU A 148 3.74 19.88 -10.41
N LEU A 149 3.24 19.08 -11.36
CA LEU A 149 3.65 19.14 -12.76
C LEU A 149 2.97 20.29 -13.53
N ARG A 150 1.84 20.84 -13.02
CA ARG A 150 1.11 21.92 -13.68
C ARG A 150 1.78 23.29 -13.51
N PRO A 151 1.98 23.82 -12.30
CA PRO A 151 2.70 25.07 -12.08
C PRO A 151 4.20 24.77 -11.86
N PRO A 152 5.08 25.07 -12.84
CA PRO A 152 6.50 24.74 -12.74
C PRO A 152 7.18 25.40 -11.53
N GLU A 153 6.65 26.52 -11.04
CA GLU A 153 7.12 27.22 -9.85
C GLU A 153 6.91 26.41 -8.56
N GLN A 154 5.83 25.64 -8.43
CA GLN A 154 5.57 24.83 -7.22
C GLN A 154 6.56 23.67 -7.13
N ARG A 155 6.84 23.00 -8.25
CA ARG A 155 7.89 21.98 -8.33
C ARG A 155 9.25 22.59 -8.00
N ARG A 156 9.59 23.72 -8.61
CA ARG A 156 10.88 24.39 -8.40
C ARG A 156 11.05 24.78 -6.93
N LEU A 157 10.01 25.34 -6.30
CA LEU A 157 10.02 25.72 -4.89
C LEU A 157 10.30 24.51 -3.99
N LEU A 158 9.68 23.35 -4.24
CA LEU A 158 9.93 22.15 -3.43
C LEU A 158 11.33 21.55 -3.64
N VAL A 159 11.90 21.69 -4.84
CA VAL A 159 13.29 21.26 -5.11
C VAL A 159 14.28 22.18 -4.39
N GLU A 160 14.05 23.50 -4.42
CA GLU A 160 14.89 24.49 -3.74
C GLU A 160 14.71 24.48 -2.21
N GLN A 161 13.51 24.12 -1.73
CA GLN A 161 13.15 24.10 -0.31
C GLN A 161 12.43 22.79 0.08
N PRO A 162 13.15 21.66 0.23
CA PRO A 162 12.57 20.35 0.56
C PRO A 162 11.78 20.31 1.87
N ASP A 163 12.09 21.20 2.82
CA ASP A 163 11.38 21.31 4.10
C ASP A 163 9.90 21.70 3.94
N LEU A 164 9.49 22.18 2.77
CA LEU A 164 8.10 22.48 2.45
C LEU A 164 7.28 21.24 2.06
N VAL A 165 7.91 20.11 1.76
CA VAL A 165 7.22 18.87 1.32
C VAL A 165 6.11 18.42 2.28
N PRO A 166 6.28 18.42 3.62
CA PRO A 166 5.20 18.07 4.54
C PRO A 166 3.98 19.00 4.43
N SER A 167 4.21 20.30 4.20
CA SER A 167 3.12 21.27 4.04
C SER A 167 2.39 21.10 2.70
N ALA A 168 3.13 20.82 1.62
CA ALA A 168 2.57 20.55 0.31
C ALA A 168 1.72 19.27 0.31
N SER A 169 2.23 18.18 0.91
CA SER A 169 1.48 16.92 1.06
C SER A 169 0.16 17.14 1.80
N LYS A 170 0.15 17.88 2.92
CA LYS A 170 -1.08 18.21 3.65
C LYS A 170 -2.10 18.98 2.80
N ARG A 171 -1.65 19.94 1.99
CA ARG A 171 -2.54 20.68 1.08
C ARG A 171 -3.13 19.77 -0.01
N CYS A 172 -2.35 18.83 -0.53
CA CYS A 172 -2.85 17.81 -1.46
C CYS A 172 -3.91 16.90 -0.80
N CYS A 173 -3.86 16.67 0.52
CA CYS A 173 -4.89 15.90 1.24
C CYS A 173 -6.19 16.69 1.45
N ALA A 174 -6.14 18.01 1.56
CA ALA A 174 -7.27 18.84 1.94
C ALA A 174 -8.26 19.12 0.78
N GLY A 175 -7.98 18.61 -0.42
CA GLY A 175 -8.68 19.04 -1.64
C GLY A 175 -8.17 20.40 -2.10
N ALA A 176 -8.10 20.60 -3.41
CA ALA A 176 -7.70 21.89 -3.99
C ALA A 176 -8.82 22.93 -3.82
N GLU A 177 -9.03 23.40 -2.60
CA GLU A 177 -9.73 24.65 -2.32
C GLU A 177 -8.70 25.72 -1.95
N SER A 178 -8.08 26.30 -2.99
CA SER A 178 -7.55 27.67 -3.03
C SER A 178 -6.95 27.96 -4.40
#